data_AF-D8JSU0-F1
#
_entry.id   AF-D8JSU0-F1
#
_cell.length_a   1.000
_cell.length_b   1.000
_cell.length_c   1.000
_cell.angle_alpha   90.00
_cell.angle_beta   90.00
_cell.angle_gamma   90.00
#
_symmetry.space_group_name_H-M   'P 1'
#
loop_
_entity.id
_entity.type
_entity.pdbx_description
1 polymer ?
#
loop_
_entity_poly.entity_id
_entity_poly.type
_entity_poly.pdbx_seq_one_letter_code
_entity_poly.pdbx_strand_id
1 'polypeptide(L)' 'MHHAKEAHHFDKPPSHAFALPREGRLTELLLKEFPEAHFNDEFQEWRIDWDEKAFPHQGQRLDAFATTHELEIFHRY' A
#
# COMPACT_ATOMS: atom_id res chain seq x y z
N MET A 1 -25.73 17.58 8.44
CA MET A 1 -24.43 17.07 7.99
C MET A 1 -24.26 15.68 8.59
N HIS A 2 -24.47 14.63 7.80
CA HIS A 2 -24.38 13.25 8.29
C HIS A 2 -22.90 12.90 8.44
N HIS A 3 -22.45 12.75 9.68
CA HIS A 3 -21.18 12.14 10.02
C HIS A 3 -21.25 10.67 9.60
N ALA A 4 -20.46 10.28 8.59
CA ALA A 4 -20.24 8.88 8.26
C ALA A 4 -19.52 8.21 9.45
N LYS A 5 -20.30 7.56 10.31
CA LYS A 5 -19.86 6.64 11.35
C LYS A 5 -20.18 5.23 10.89
N GLU A 6 -19.56 4.81 9.81
CA GLU A 6 -19.41 3.39 9.52
C GLU A 6 -17.92 3.17 9.42
N ALA A 7 -17.35 2.61 10.49
CA ALA A 7 -16.12 1.87 10.34
C ALA A 7 -16.47 0.77 9.35
N HIS A 8 -16.10 0.96 8.08
CA HIS A 8 -16.13 -0.09 7.09
C HIS A 8 -15.34 -1.23 7.74
N HIS A 9 -16.04 -2.23 8.27
CA HIS A 9 -15.45 -3.53 8.56
C HIS A 9 -15.01 -4.01 7.20
N PHE A 10 -13.76 -3.76 6.83
CA PHE A 10 -13.28 -4.22 5.54
C PHE A 10 -13.15 -5.75 5.66
N ASP A 11 -13.93 -6.50 4.87
CA ASP A 11 -13.84 -7.97 4.80
C ASP A 11 -12.41 -8.47 4.54
N LYS A 12 -11.56 -7.59 3.99
CA LYS A 12 -10.12 -7.76 3.85
C LYS A 12 -9.42 -6.47 4.23
N PRO A 13 -8.27 -6.52 4.93
CA PRO A 13 -7.51 -5.31 5.23
C PRO A 13 -7.22 -4.53 3.93
N PRO A 14 -7.43 -3.21 3.92
CA PRO A 14 -7.11 -2.38 2.76
C PRO A 14 -5.65 -2.58 2.31
N SER A 15 -5.48 -3.08 1.08
CA SER A 15 -4.18 -3.41 0.49
C SER A 15 -3.76 -2.32 -0.49
N HIS A 16 -2.54 -1.81 -0.32
CA HIS A 16 -1.96 -0.85 -1.26
C HIS A 16 -1.05 -1.59 -2.22
N ALA A 17 -1.20 -1.32 -3.51
CA ALA A 17 -0.42 -1.95 -4.55
C ALA A 17 0.45 -0.94 -5.31
N PHE A 18 1.66 -1.37 -5.66
CA PHE A 18 2.60 -0.67 -6.53
C PHE A 18 2.90 -1.54 -7.75
N ALA A 19 2.68 -0.99 -8.95
CA ALA A 19 3.02 -1.65 -10.22
C ALA A 19 4.53 -1.55 -10.50
N LEU A 20 5.34 -2.18 -9.64
CA LEU A 20 6.80 -2.25 -9.75
C LEU A 20 7.24 -3.65 -10.18
N PRO A 21 8.34 -3.76 -10.96
CA PRO A 21 8.92 -5.06 -11.31
C PRO A 21 9.43 -5.81 -10.06
N ARG A 22 9.62 -7.13 -10.19
CA ARG A 22 10.12 -7.99 -9.10
C ARG A 22 11.52 -7.62 -8.62
N GLU A 23 12.31 -7.02 -9.50
CA GLU A 23 13.68 -6.60 -9.26
C GLU A 23 13.89 -5.18 -9.79
N GLY A 24 14.81 -4.44 -9.17
CA GLY A 24 15.17 -3.09 -9.59
C GLY A 24 15.30 -2.13 -8.42
N ARG A 25 15.92 -0.98 -8.69
CA ARG A 25 16.24 0.02 -7.66
C ARG A 25 15.02 0.51 -6.87
N LEU A 26 13.88 0.70 -7.56
CA LEU A 26 12.64 1.13 -6.90
C LEU A 26 12.05 0.05 -6.01
N THR A 27 12.17 -1.21 -6.42
CA THR A 27 11.74 -2.38 -5.65
C THR A 27 12.61 -2.59 -4.41
N GLU A 28 13.92 -2.40 -4.52
CA GLU A 28 14.84 -2.41 -3.38
C GLU A 28 14.52 -1.32 -2.36
N LEU A 29 14.18 -0.11 -2.84
CA LEU A 29 13.76 1.00 -1.98
C LEU A 29 12.42 0.71 -1.31
N LEU A 30 11.46 0.16 -2.05
CA LEU A 30 10.17 -0.27 -1.50
C LEU A 30 10.37 -1.28 -0.37
N LEU A 31 11.13 -2.34 -0.61
CA LEU A 31 11.40 -3.40 0.38
C LEU A 31 12.18 -2.88 1.60
N LYS A 32 12.98 -1.82 1.43
CA LYS A 32 13.71 -1.19 2.54
C LYS A 32 12.80 -0.34 3.43
N GLU A 33 11.86 0.39 2.84
CA GLU A 33 10.89 1.24 3.56
C GLU A 33 9.72 0.43 4.13
N PHE A 34 9.33 -0.63 3.41
CA PHE A 34 8.22 -1.53 3.71
C PHE A 34 8.66 -3.00 3.61
N PRO A 35 9.35 -3.52 4.64
CA PRO A 35 9.80 -4.92 4.68
C PRO A 35 8.66 -5.96 4.64
N GLU A 36 7.43 -5.55 4.96
CA GLU A 36 6.21 -6.37 4.89
C GLU A 36 5.60 -6.44 3.48
N ALA A 37 6.14 -5.69 2.52
CA ALA A 37 5.68 -5.76 1.14
C ALA A 37 5.92 -7.16 0.54
N HIS A 38 4.91 -7.69 -0.14
CA HIS A 38 5.00 -8.98 -0.83
C HIS A 38 4.62 -8.83 -2.29
N PHE A 39 5.25 -9.63 -3.16
CA PHE A 39 4.93 -9.60 -4.59
C PHE A 39 3.70 -10.47 -4.87
N ASN A 40 2.71 -9.90 -5.55
CA ASN A 40 1.55 -10.59 -6.05
C ASN A 40 1.81 -11.03 -7.51
N ASP A 41 2.02 -12.32 -7.71
CA ASP A 41 2.28 -12.90 -9.03
C ASP A 41 1.07 -12.86 -9.99
N GLU A 42 -0.17 -12.79 -9.48
CA GLU A 42 -1.40 -12.71 -10.30
C GLU A 42 -1.51 -11.38 -11.04
N PHE A 43 -1.14 -10.28 -10.37
CA PHE A 43 -1.22 -8.93 -10.91
C PHE A 43 0.14 -8.30 -11.25
N GLN A 44 1.23 -9.03 -11.00
CA GLN A 44 2.61 -8.57 -11.20
C GLN A 44 2.89 -7.24 -10.47
N GLU A 45 2.43 -7.12 -9.23
CA GLU A 45 2.49 -5.90 -8.43
C GLU A 45 2.96 -6.20 -7.01
N TRP A 46 3.57 -5.22 -6.35
CA TRP A 46 3.91 -5.30 -4.94
C TRP A 46 2.74 -4.85 -4.08
N ARG A 47 2.39 -5.62 -3.04
CA ARG A 47 1.29 -5.33 -2.14
C ARG A 47 1.76 -5.17 -0.71
N ILE A 48 1.09 -4.27 -0.01
CA ILE A 48 1.27 -4.08 1.43
C ILE A 48 -0.10 -4.12 2.10
N ASP A 49 -0.27 -5.14 2.94
CA ASP A 49 -1.49 -5.36 3.71
C ASP A 49 -1.32 -4.75 5.10
N TRP A 50 -2.28 -3.92 5.52
CA TRP A 50 -2.24 -3.25 6.82
C TRP A 50 -3.45 -3.59 7.67
N ASP A 51 -3.21 -3.81 8.95
CA ASP A 51 -4.28 -3.92 9.95
C ASP A 51 -4.98 -2.55 10.13
N GLU A 52 -6.29 -2.53 10.36
CA GLU A 52 -7.12 -1.30 10.40
C GLU A 52 -6.61 -0.25 11.40
N LYS A 53 -5.88 -0.68 12.44
CA LYS A 53 -5.28 0.21 13.45
C LYS A 53 -4.01 0.93 12.99
N ALA A 54 -3.32 0.41 11.97
CA ALA A 54 -2.08 0.98 11.44
C ALA A 54 -2.32 2.01 10.31
N PHE A 55 -3.55 2.06 9.79
CA PHE A 55 -3.90 2.77 8.57
C PHE A 55 -3.50 4.25 8.50
N PRO A 56 -3.78 5.12 9.52
CA PRO A 56 -3.54 6.56 9.37
C PRO A 56 -2.05 6.94 9.33
N HIS A 57 -1.17 6.18 9.98
CA HIS A 57 0.27 6.44 9.96
C HIS A 57 0.97 5.81 8.76
N GLN A 58 0.51 4.63 8.32
CA GLN A 58 1.11 3.91 7.19
C GLN A 58 0.74 4.58 5.86
N GLY A 59 -0.51 5.06 5.70
CA GLY A 59 -0.96 5.76 4.49
C GLY A 59 -0.10 6.99 4.16
N GLN A 60 0.23 7.83 5.15
CA GLN A 60 1.10 8.98 4.94
C GLN A 60 2.52 8.59 4.48
N ARG A 61 3.07 7.49 5.01
CA ARG A 61 4.39 6.98 4.59
C ARG A 61 4.34 6.50 3.14
N LEU A 62 3.26 5.83 2.77
CA LEU A 62 3.00 5.33 1.43
C LEU A 62 2.86 6.48 0.42
N ASP A 63 2.03 7.48 0.72
CA ASP A 63 1.87 8.69 -0.10
C ASP A 63 3.18 9.46 -0.24
N ALA A 64 3.96 9.58 0.84
CA ALA A 64 5.26 10.24 0.80
C ALA A 64 6.27 9.48 -0.07
N PHE A 65 6.32 8.14 0.04
CA PHE A 65 7.17 7.31 -0.81
C PHE A 65 6.77 7.42 -2.28
N ALA A 66 5.47 7.33 -2.56
CA ALA A 66 4.93 7.46 -3.91
C ALA A 66 5.23 8.84 -4.52
N THR A 67 5.04 9.91 -3.76
CA THR A 67 5.36 11.28 -4.21
C THR A 67 6.85 11.45 -4.46
N THR A 68 7.70 10.92 -3.57
CA THR A 68 9.17 11.06 -3.66
C THR A 68 9.75 10.32 -4.87
N HIS A 69 9.13 9.20 -5.25
CA HIS A 69 9.59 8.33 -6.33
C HIS A 69 8.71 8.40 -7.59
N GLU A 70 7.76 9.33 -7.64
CA GLU A 70 6.81 9.53 -8.75
C GLU A 70 6.06 8.24 -9.12
N LEU A 71 5.61 7.49 -8.11
CA LEU A 71 4.88 6.23 -8.25
C LEU A 71 3.39 6.42 -8.09
N GLU A 72 2.62 5.61 -8.80
CA GLU A 72 1.17 5.52 -8.66
C GLU A 72 0.81 4.43 -7.64
N ILE A 73 -0.02 4.79 -6.66
CA ILE A 73 -0.56 3.86 -5.66
C ILE A 73 -1.92 3.38 -6.16
N PHE A 74 -2.10 2.06 -6.21
CA PHE A 74 -3.38 1.44 -6.49
C PHE A 74 -4.02 0.95 -5.19
N HIS A 75 -5.24 1.40 -4.90
CA HIS A 75 -6.04 0.88 -3.78
C HIS A 75 -6.93 -0.25 -4.28
N ARG A 76 -6.74 -1.47 -3.76
CA ARG A 76 -7.60 -2.62 -4.08
C ARG A 76 -8.20 -3.20 -2.79
N TYR A 77 -9.50 -3.48 -2.85
CA TYR A 77 -10.31 -4.07 -1.77
C TYR A 77 -10.48 -5.57 -1.99
#